data_AF-A0AAU1CMN2-F1
#
_entry.id   AF-A0AAU1CMN2-F1
#
_cell.length_a   1.000
_cell.length_b   1.000
_cell.length_c   1.000
_cell.angle_alpha   90.00
_cell.angle_beta   90.00
_cell.angle_gamma   90.00
#
_symmetry.space_group_name_H-M   'P 1'
#
loop_
_entity.id
_entity.type
_entity.pdbx_description
1 polymer ?
#
loop_
_entity_poly.entity_id
_entity_poly.type
_entity_poly.pdbx_seq_one_letter_code
_entity_poly.pdbx_strand_id
1 'polypeptide(L)'
;MSGFWAGIRRGVMAADQFTQIANGLFRDSRISYRAKGLFGYISTHRNGWLVTIAALVALGPDGRDAVRAGLNELEKCGYLVRDRLRRPNGTLGEIAYSITDRPAAPDVPLTDPATAPAFQEPGSDPGSARGSAGG
;
A
#
# COMPACT_ATOMS: atom_id res chain seq x y z
N MET A 1 41.20 35.87 2.62
CA MET A 1 39.91 36.46 2.16
C MET A 1 38.88 35.34 2.14
N SER A 2 38.09 35.20 3.21
CA SER A 2 37.00 34.21 3.27
C SER A 2 35.75 34.82 2.64
N GLY A 3 35.41 34.40 1.41
CA GLY A 3 34.20 34.83 0.74
C GLY A 3 32.97 34.29 1.47
N PHE A 4 32.09 35.18 1.93
CA PHE A 4 30.74 34.82 2.33
C PHE A 4 29.99 34.34 1.09
N TRP A 5 29.67 33.04 1.03
CA TRP A 5 28.74 32.52 0.05
C TRP A 5 27.31 32.65 0.59
N ALA A 6 26.51 33.53 -0.02
CA ALA A 6 25.07 33.53 0.18
C ALA A 6 24.45 32.46 -0.73
N GLY A 7 23.96 31.36 -0.13
CA GLY A 7 23.32 30.27 -0.85
C GLY A 7 21.88 30.07 -0.40
N ILE A 8 20.99 29.78 -1.35
CA ILE A 8 19.61 29.36 -1.07
C ILE A 8 19.63 27.85 -0.81
N ARG A 9 19.09 27.40 0.33
CA ARG A 9 18.86 25.97 0.63
C ARG A 9 17.36 25.66 0.57
N ARG A 10 17.01 24.50 0.01
CA ARG A 10 15.65 23.95 0.11
C ARG A 10 15.38 23.52 1.54
N GLY A 11 14.24 23.92 2.11
CA GLY A 11 13.76 23.42 3.39
C GLY A 11 13.06 22.07 3.27
N VAL A 12 12.48 21.59 4.37
CA VAL A 12 11.55 20.45 4.34
C VAL A 12 10.37 20.80 3.44
N MET A 13 9.99 19.90 2.54
CA MET A 13 8.75 20.02 1.77
C MET A 13 7.74 18.98 2.21
N ALA A 14 6.45 19.29 2.05
CA ALA A 14 5.39 18.32 2.30
C ALA A 14 5.62 17.01 1.53
N ALA A 15 6.13 17.11 0.29
CA ALA A 15 6.48 15.97 -0.55
C ALA A 15 7.50 15.00 0.05
N ASP A 16 8.25 15.41 1.07
CA ASP A 16 9.21 14.55 1.76
C ASP A 16 8.52 13.70 2.86
N GLN A 17 7.22 13.92 3.13
CA GLN A 17 6.47 13.34 4.26
C GLN A 17 5.14 12.69 3.82
N PHE A 18 4.96 12.42 2.53
CA PHE A 18 3.83 11.62 2.04
C PHE A 18 4.25 10.69 0.91
N THR A 19 3.47 9.63 0.72
CA THR A 19 3.68 8.66 -0.35
C THR A 19 2.51 8.72 -1.32
N GLN A 20 2.81 8.88 -2.61
CA GLN A 20 1.83 8.76 -3.68
C GLN A 20 1.84 7.33 -4.22
N ILE A 21 0.66 6.71 -4.28
CA ILE A 21 0.49 5.33 -4.75
C ILE A 21 -0.66 5.34 -5.76
N ALA A 22 -0.47 4.70 -6.90
CA ALA A 22 -1.51 4.56 -7.90
C ALA A 22 -2.75 3.83 -7.35
N ASN A 23 -3.93 4.37 -7.65
CA ASN A 23 -5.21 3.82 -7.19
C ASN A 23 -5.45 2.37 -7.63
N GLY A 24 -4.82 1.91 -8.71
CA GLY A 24 -4.95 0.56 -9.23
C GLY A 24 -4.70 -0.51 -8.16
N LEU A 25 -3.65 -0.36 -7.35
CA LEU A 25 -3.36 -1.24 -6.22
C LEU A 25 -4.54 -1.33 -5.24
N PHE A 26 -5.07 -0.19 -4.80
CA PHE A 26 -6.14 -0.16 -3.81
C PHE A 26 -7.49 -0.60 -4.37
N ARG A 27 -7.68 -0.49 -5.68
CA ARG A 27 -8.89 -0.92 -6.40
C ARG A 27 -8.80 -2.37 -6.89
N ASP A 28 -7.63 -3.00 -6.88
CA ASP A 28 -7.47 -4.40 -7.26
C ASP A 28 -8.23 -5.30 -6.26
N SER A 29 -9.21 -6.04 -6.77
CA SER A 29 -10.07 -6.93 -5.99
C SER A 29 -9.38 -8.25 -5.64
N ARG A 30 -8.25 -8.58 -6.29
CA ARG A 30 -7.46 -9.78 -6.02
C ARG A 30 -6.59 -9.64 -4.77
N ILE A 31 -6.44 -8.41 -4.26
CA ILE A 31 -5.62 -8.07 -3.10
C ILE A 31 -6.49 -7.81 -1.87
N SER A 32 -6.11 -8.45 -0.77
CA SER A 32 -6.65 -8.28 0.57
C SER A 32 -6.28 -6.92 1.17
N TYR A 33 -7.15 -6.38 2.03
CA TYR A 33 -6.86 -5.13 2.75
C TYR A 33 -5.58 -5.19 3.58
N ARG A 34 -5.21 -6.37 4.10
CA ARG A 34 -3.93 -6.57 4.79
C ARG A 34 -2.76 -6.34 3.84
N ALA A 35 -2.77 -6.96 2.65
CA ALA A 35 -1.71 -6.78 1.67
C ALA A 35 -1.63 -5.32 1.17
N LYS A 36 -2.78 -4.61 1.01
CA LYS A 36 -2.82 -3.16 0.71
C LYS A 36 -2.14 -2.34 1.80
N GLY A 37 -2.46 -2.60 3.06
CA GLY A 37 -1.85 -1.92 4.20
C GLY A 37 -0.34 -2.16 4.28
N LEU A 38 0.09 -3.41 4.09
CA LEU A 38 1.51 -3.76 4.08
C LEU A 38 2.27 -3.05 2.93
N PHE A 39 1.70 -3.03 1.73
CA PHE A 39 2.26 -2.28 0.61
C PHE A 39 2.38 -0.79 0.93
N GLY A 40 1.30 -0.19 1.47
CA GLY A 40 1.28 1.22 1.83
C GLY A 40 2.38 1.58 2.82
N TYR A 41 2.58 0.75 3.85
CA TYR A 41 3.64 0.94 4.83
C TYR A 41 5.05 0.81 4.22
N ILE A 42 5.30 -0.22 3.39
CA ILE A 42 6.60 -0.38 2.74
C ILE A 42 6.90 0.84 1.85
N SER A 43 5.88 1.39 1.18
CA SER A 43 6.01 2.54 0.28
C SER A 43 6.35 3.86 0.98
N THR A 44 6.26 3.96 2.31
CA THR A 44 6.69 5.15 3.06
C THR A 44 8.21 5.23 3.23
N HIS A 45 8.91 4.15 2.94
CA HIS A 45 10.35 4.07 3.07
C HIS A 45 11.03 4.56 1.78
N ARG A 46 12.27 5.02 1.91
CA ARG A 46 13.05 5.51 0.77
C ARG A 46 13.23 4.42 -0.30
N ASN A 47 13.33 4.84 -1.56
CA ASN A 47 13.67 3.94 -2.67
C ASN A 47 14.95 3.14 -2.37
N GLY A 48 14.93 1.84 -2.68
CA GLY A 48 16.05 0.94 -2.41
C GLY A 48 16.22 0.54 -0.94
N TRP A 49 15.22 0.80 -0.09
CA TRP A 49 15.23 0.30 1.28
C TRP A 49 15.15 -1.23 1.30
N LEU A 50 16.23 -1.85 1.76
CA LEU A 50 16.28 -3.30 1.98
C LEU A 50 15.72 -3.60 3.37
N VAL A 51 14.60 -4.31 3.39
CA VAL A 51 13.95 -4.76 4.62
C VAL A 51 13.79 -6.27 4.61
N THR A 52 14.07 -6.90 5.75
CA THR A 52 13.81 -8.32 5.94
C THR A 52 12.39 -8.53 6.47
N ILE A 53 11.84 -9.73 6.24
CA ILE A 53 10.54 -10.10 6.84
C ILE A 53 10.57 -9.94 8.36
N ALA A 54 11.68 -10.32 9.00
CA ALA A 54 11.83 -10.18 10.45
C ALA A 54 11.78 -8.71 10.91
N ALA A 55 12.41 -7.80 10.16
CA ALA A 55 12.33 -6.37 10.44
C ALA A 55 10.91 -5.83 10.26
N LEU A 56 10.18 -6.24 9.23
CA LEU A 56 8.77 -5.86 9.05
C LEU A 56 7.88 -6.32 10.21
N VAL A 57 8.08 -7.54 10.69
CA VAL A 57 7.37 -8.07 11.87
C VAL A 57 7.70 -7.28 13.13
N ALA A 58 8.95 -6.85 13.30
CA ALA A 58 9.36 -6.06 14.46
C ALA A 58 8.84 -4.61 14.44
N LEU A 59 8.51 -4.08 13.26
CA LEU A 59 8.02 -2.71 13.07
C LEU A 59 6.51 -2.55 13.26
N GLY A 60 5.75 -3.66 13.30
CA GLY A 60 4.30 -3.63 13.30
C GLY A 60 3.66 -4.64 14.26
N PRO A 61 2.33 -4.57 14.42
CA PRO A 61 1.59 -5.48 15.31
C PRO A 61 1.33 -6.86 14.67
N ASP A 62 1.51 -7.00 13.36
CA ASP A 62 1.24 -8.23 12.62
C ASP A 62 2.35 -9.28 12.84
N GLY A 63 1.93 -10.53 13.08
CA GLY A 63 2.84 -11.66 13.22
C GLY A 63 3.50 -12.09 11.91
N ARG A 64 4.53 -12.93 12.01
CA ARG A 64 5.33 -13.44 10.88
C ARG A 64 4.49 -14.05 9.75
N ASP A 65 3.48 -14.83 10.09
CA ASP A 65 2.66 -15.50 9.09
C ASP A 65 1.76 -14.53 8.33
N ALA A 66 1.22 -13.51 9.02
CA ALA A 66 0.43 -12.46 8.41
C ALA A 66 1.26 -11.63 7.43
N VAL A 67 2.48 -11.22 7.84
CA VAL A 67 3.41 -10.48 6.97
C VAL A 67 3.80 -11.33 5.76
N ARG A 68 4.15 -12.61 5.97
CA ARG A 68 4.55 -13.51 4.87
C ARG A 68 3.40 -13.76 3.89
N ALA A 69 2.19 -13.96 4.39
CA ALA A 69 1.00 -14.12 3.55
C ALA A 69 0.76 -12.87 2.70
N GLY A 70 0.84 -11.67 3.29
CA GLY A 70 0.70 -10.40 2.58
C GLY A 70 1.75 -10.21 1.48
N LEU A 71 3.03 -10.49 1.78
CA LEU A 71 4.10 -10.39 0.77
C LEU A 71 3.91 -11.38 -0.38
N ASN A 72 3.53 -12.63 -0.09
CA ASN A 72 3.26 -13.63 -1.11
C ASN A 72 2.07 -13.24 -2.01
N GLU A 73 1.06 -12.59 -1.44
CA GLU A 73 -0.11 -12.11 -2.18
C GLU A 73 0.26 -10.97 -3.13
N LEU A 74 1.07 -10.01 -2.65
CA LEU A 74 1.62 -8.94 -3.48
C LEU A 74 2.47 -9.50 -4.63
N GLU A 75 3.29 -10.52 -4.38
CA GLU A 75 4.11 -11.20 -5.41
C GLU A 75 3.22 -11.82 -6.49
N LYS A 76 2.19 -12.58 -6.09
CA LYS A 76 1.24 -13.23 -7.00
C LYS A 76 0.47 -12.24 -7.88
N CYS A 77 0.17 -11.05 -7.34
CA CYS A 77 -0.58 -10.03 -8.06
C CYS A 77 0.32 -9.09 -8.89
N GLY A 78 1.65 -9.26 -8.82
CA GLY A 78 2.64 -8.50 -9.59
C GLY A 78 3.13 -7.21 -8.92
N TYR A 79 2.67 -6.91 -7.70
CA TYR A 79 3.03 -5.68 -6.97
C TYR A 79 4.32 -5.80 -6.16
N LEU A 80 4.92 -7.00 -6.10
CA LEU A 80 6.20 -7.27 -5.46
C LEU A 80 7.02 -8.22 -6.33
N VAL A 81 8.27 -7.86 -6.58
CA VAL A 81 9.26 -8.66 -7.29
C VAL A 81 10.34 -9.08 -6.31
N ARG A 82 10.74 -10.34 -6.39
CA ARG A 82 11.78 -10.92 -5.54
C ARG A 82 13.05 -11.17 -6.36
N ASP A 83 14.07 -10.35 -6.11
CA ASP A 83 15.39 -10.49 -6.71
C ASP A 83 16.30 -11.31 -5.82
N ARG A 84 16.85 -12.40 -6.35
CA ARG A 84 17.88 -13.18 -5.67
C ARG A 84 19.24 -12.69 -6.13
N LEU A 85 19.92 -11.92 -5.29
CA LEU A 85 21.33 -11.61 -5.52
C LEU A 85 22.13 -12.88 -5.26
N ARG A 86 22.87 -13.36 -6.27
CA ARG A 86 23.87 -14.41 -6.07
C ARG A 86 25.16 -13.77 -5.59
N ARG A 87 25.79 -14.36 -4.57
CA ARG A 87 27.12 -13.93 -4.16
C ARG A 87 28.14 -14.38 -5.22
N PRO A 88 29.27 -13.65 -5.38
CA PRO A 88 30.35 -14.03 -6.30
C PRO A 88 30.90 -15.44 -6.09
N ASN A 89 30.77 -15.98 -4.87
CA ASN A 89 31.23 -17.31 -4.47
C ASN A 89 30.20 -18.43 -4.72
N GLY A 90 29.14 -18.19 -5.51
CA GLY A 90 28.11 -19.18 -5.82
C GLY A 90 27.17 -19.53 -4.67
N THR A 91 27.34 -18.92 -3.49
CA THR A 91 26.44 -19.13 -2.34
C THR A 91 25.15 -18.33 -2.53
N LEU A 92 24.04 -18.81 -1.94
CA LEU A 92 22.78 -18.07 -1.88
C LEU A 92 23.03 -16.69 -1.25
N GLY A 93 22.87 -15.63 -2.02
CA GLY A 93 23.03 -14.26 -1.53
C GLY A 93 21.73 -13.66 -1.00
N GLU A 94 21.73 -12.35 -0.85
CA GLU A 94 20.61 -11.62 -0.25
C GLU A 94 19.38 -11.66 -1.16
N ILE A 95 18.20 -11.77 -0.53
CA ILE A 95 16.93 -11.65 -1.21
C ILE A 95 16.51 -10.19 -1.08
N ALA A 96 16.44 -9.49 -2.21
CA ALA A 96 15.88 -8.14 -2.28
C ALA A 96 14.42 -8.23 -2.71
N TYR A 97 13.58 -7.41 -2.10
CA TYR A 97 12.17 -7.27 -2.46
C TYR A 97 11.95 -5.86 -2.99
N SER A 98 11.30 -5.77 -4.15
CA SER A 98 11.03 -4.52 -4.85
C SER A 98 9.52 -4.42 -5.08
N ILE A 99 8.86 -3.42 -4.50
CA ILE A 99 7.43 -3.18 -4.73
C ILE A 99 7.20 -2.21 -5.89
N THR A 100 6.07 -2.35 -6.58
CA THR A 100 5.61 -1.42 -7.63
C THR A 100 4.11 -1.21 -7.52
N ASP A 101 3.65 0.03 -7.72
CA ASP A 101 2.22 0.37 -7.81
C ASP A 101 1.67 0.25 -9.24
N ARG A 102 2.56 -0.05 -10.20
CA ARG A 102 2.27 -0.28 -11.62
C ARG A 102 2.84 -1.64 -12.01
N PRO A 103 2.18 -2.75 -11.63
CA PRO A 103 2.58 -4.07 -12.11
C PRO A 103 2.47 -4.11 -13.64
N ALA A 104 3.37 -4.84 -14.30
CA ALA A 104 3.16 -5.21 -15.69
C ALA A 104 1.82 -5.99 -15.74
N ALA A 105 0.84 -5.44 -16.45
CA ALA A 105 -0.57 -5.78 -16.30
C ALA A 105 -0.86 -7.29 -16.37
N PRO A 106 -1.73 -7.81 -15.50
CA PRO A 106 -2.89 -8.58 -15.95
C PRO A 106 -4.01 -7.59 -16.31
N ASP A 107 -4.71 -7.81 -17.42
CA ASP A 107 -5.87 -7.02 -17.85
C ASP A 107 -6.92 -6.90 -16.74
N VAL A 108 -6.84 -5.86 -15.91
CA VAL A 108 -7.91 -5.51 -14.97
C VAL A 108 -8.65 -4.34 -15.61
N PRO A 109 -9.93 -4.50 -15.98
CA PRO A 109 -10.75 -3.38 -16.42
C PRO A 109 -10.74 -2.36 -15.29
N LEU A 110 -10.28 -1.14 -15.58
CA LEU A 110 -10.46 -0.01 -14.68
C LEU A 110 -11.98 0.20 -14.58
N THR A 111 -12.62 -0.36 -13.54
CA THR A 111 -14.01 -0.02 -13.26
C THR A 111 -14.04 1.47 -12.97
N ASP A 112 -14.65 2.23 -13.88
CA ASP A 112 -14.81 3.67 -13.76
C ASP A 112 -15.54 3.96 -12.44
N PRO A 113 -15.00 4.82 -11.55
CA PRO A 113 -15.70 5.22 -10.34
C PRO A 113 -17.07 5.86 -10.61
N ALA A 114 -17.37 6.29 -11.85
CA ALA A 114 -18.71 6.74 -12.23
C ALA A 114 -19.77 5.61 -12.26
N THR A 115 -19.36 4.34 -12.27
CA THR A 115 -20.26 3.17 -12.37
C THR A 115 -20.35 2.38 -11.07
N ALA A 116 -19.66 2.80 -10.00
CA ALA A 116 -19.85 2.21 -8.69
C ALA A 116 -21.28 2.52 -8.21
N PRO A 117 -22.09 1.53 -7.79
CA PRO A 117 -23.40 1.81 -7.24
C PRO A 117 -23.21 2.75 -6.04
N ALA A 118 -23.85 3.91 -6.11
CA ALA A 118 -23.90 4.85 -4.99
C ALA A 118 -24.30 4.07 -3.74
N PHE A 119 -23.59 4.29 -2.64
CA PHE A 119 -23.94 3.73 -1.34
C PHE A 119 -25.43 4.02 -1.08
N GLN A 120 -26.29 3.01 -1.19
CA GLN A 120 -27.69 3.11 -0.80
C GLN A 120 -27.71 3.06 0.72
N GLU A 121 -28.01 4.19 1.36
CA GLU A 121 -28.18 4.22 2.81
C GLU A 121 -29.26 3.20 3.22
N PRO A 122 -28.98 2.33 4.21
CA PRO A 122 -29.99 1.41 4.69
C PRO A 122 -31.11 2.19 5.39
N GLY A 123 -32.27 2.26 4.74
CA GLY A 123 -33.58 2.48 5.35
C GLY A 123 -33.73 3.74 6.19
N SER A 124 -34.01 4.87 5.55
CA SER A 124 -34.88 5.87 6.19
C SER A 124 -36.27 5.26 6.34
N ASP A 125 -36.57 4.68 7.50
CA ASP A 125 -37.85 4.04 7.80
C ASP A 125 -38.94 5.14 8.00
N PRO A 126 -39.92 5.32 7.09
CA PRO A 126 -41.00 6.28 7.28
C PRO A 126 -42.15 5.55 7.99
N GLY A 127 -41.99 5.32 9.29
CA GLY A 127 -42.87 4.40 10.02
C GLY A 127 -43.08 4.73 11.50
N SER A 128 -43.12 6.00 11.89
CA SER A 128 -43.58 6.38 13.24
C SER A 128 -44.58 7.53 13.19
N ALA A 129 -45.75 7.26 12.60
CA ALA A 129 -46.96 7.98 12.94
C ALA A 129 -47.72 7.13 13.97
N ARG A 130 -47.53 7.43 15.26
CA ARG A 130 -48.40 6.92 16.32
C ARG A 130 -49.82 7.38 16.02
N GLY A 131 -50.69 6.43 15.70
CA GLY A 131 -52.13 6.63 15.76
C GLY A 131 -52.54 6.97 17.18
N SER A 132 -53.05 8.17 17.37
CA SER A 132 -53.90 8.52 18.52
C SER A 132 -55.33 8.17 18.13
N ALA A 133 -55.91 7.15 18.78
CA ALA A 133 -57.35 6.94 18.83
C ALA A 133 -57.73 6.08 20.04
N GLY A 134 -58.45 6.68 20.99
CA GLY A 134 -59.54 6.04 21.73
C GLY A 134 -59.19 5.34 23.06
N GLY A 135 -59.67 5.94 24.16
CA GLY A 135 -59.73 5.36 25.51
C GLY A 135 -59.97 6.42 26.57
#